data_AF-A0A6G1JFB6-F1
#
_entry.id   AF-A0A6G1JFB6-F1
#
_cell.length_a   1.000
_cell.length_b   1.000
_cell.length_c   1.000
_cell.angle_alpha   90.00
_cell.angle_beta   90.00
_cell.angle_gamma   90.00
#
_symmetry.space_group_name_H-M   'P 1'
#
loop_
_entity.id
_entity.type
_entity.pdbx_description
1 polymer ?
#
loop_
_entity_poly.entity_id
_entity_poly.type
_entity_poly.pdbx_seq_one_letter_code
_entity_poly.pdbx_strand_id
1 'polypeptide(L)' 'PQTIRDAILMTRSLGVFYLWIDALCIIQGSDDRCESARMADVYGNACFAIIAARTKSVNDGFFGP' A
#
# COMPACT_ATOMS: atom_id res chain seq x y z
N PRO A 1 3.30 0.06 -11.22
CA PRO A 1 2.20 -0.94 -11.09
C PRO A 1 0.83 -0.26 -11.06
N GLN A 2 -0.19 -0.87 -11.66
CA GLN A 2 -1.54 -0.28 -11.74
C GLN A 2 -2.21 -0.22 -10.35
N THR A 3 -2.04 -1.25 -9.52
CA THR A 3 -2.54 -1.29 -8.13
C THR A 3 -2.09 -0.08 -7.30
N ILE A 4 -0.85 0.41 -7.50
CA ILE A 4 -0.34 1.60 -6.81
C ILE A 4 -1.05 2.87 -7.28
N ARG A 5 -1.29 3.00 -8.59
CA ARG A 5 -2.01 4.15 -9.16
C ARG A 5 -3.45 4.20 -8.65
N ASP A 6 -4.11 3.04 -8.64
CA ASP A 6 -5.47 2.89 -8.13
C ASP A 6 -5.53 3.23 -6.64
N ALA A 7 -4.55 2.77 -5.84
CA ALA A 7 -4.45 3.13 -4.42
C ALA A 7 -4.31 4.64 -4.19
N ILE A 8 -3.47 5.33 -4.98
CA ILE A 8 -3.29 6.79 -4.91
C ILE A 8 -4.59 7.53 -5.27
N LEU A 9 -5.29 7.08 -6.32
CA LEU A 9 -6.55 7.68 -6.73
C LEU A 9 -7.63 7.50 -5.66
N MET A 10 -7.70 6.30 -5.05
CA MET A 10 -8.63 5.99 -3.97
C MET A 10 -8.36 6.82 -2.71
N THR A 11 -7.11 6.92 -2.26
CA THR A 11 -6.80 7.69 -1.05
C THR A 11 -7.10 9.17 -1.25
N ARG A 12 -6.77 9.72 -2.43
CA ARG A 12 -7.10 11.12 -2.78
C ARG A 12 -8.60 11.38 -2.83
N SER A 13 -9.40 10.48 -3.38
CA SER A 13 -10.87 10.65 -3.40
C SER A 13 -11.50 10.59 -2.00
N LEU A 14 -10.85 9.87 -1.08
CA LEU A 14 -11.22 9.80 0.34
C LEU A 14 -10.62 10.95 1.19
N GLY A 15 -9.90 11.90 0.59
CA GLY A 15 -9.30 13.04 1.29
C GLY A 15 -8.05 12.69 2.11
N VAL A 16 -7.48 11.50 1.94
CA VAL A 16 -6.25 11.06 2.60
C VAL A 16 -5.06 11.21 1.65
N PHE A 17 -4.09 12.04 2.03
CA PHE A 17 -2.93 12.33 1.19
C PHE A 17 -1.67 11.53 1.55
N TYR A 18 -1.74 10.74 2.62
CA TYR A 18 -0.66 9.86 3.05
C TYR A 18 -1.01 8.41 2.74
N LEU A 19 -0.12 7.74 2.01
CA LEU A 19 -0.27 6.34 1.63
C LEU A 19 1.06 5.64 1.92
N TRP A 20 0.98 4.56 2.68
CA TRP A 20 2.11 3.68 2.93
C TRP A 20 1.99 2.43 2.07
N ILE A 21 3.07 2.10 1.34
CA ILE A 21 3.17 0.89 0.52
C ILE A 21 4.49 0.22 0.88
N ASP A 22 4.43 -1.02 1.39
CA ASP A 22 5.59 -1.81 1.81
C ASP A 22 6.71 -1.83 0.76
N ALA A 23 6.37 -2.07 -0.51
CA ALA A 23 7.32 -2.10 -1.63
C ALA A 23 8.00 -0.76 -1.94
N LEU A 24 7.54 0.35 -1.37
CA LEU A 24 8.12 1.69 -1.53
C LEU A 24 8.71 2.25 -0.23
N CYS A 25 8.18 1.85 0.92
CA CYS A 25 8.50 2.41 2.22
C CYS A 25 9.41 1.50 3.07
N ILE A 26 9.67 0.28 2.61
CA ILE A 26 10.64 -0.64 3.20
C ILE A 26 11.77 -0.84 2.19
N ILE A 27 13.00 -0.62 2.64
CA ILE A 27 14.22 -0.96 1.90
C ILE A 27 14.32 -2.47 1.85
N GLN A 28 13.95 -3.06 0.72
CA GLN A 28 14.05 -4.50 0.52
C GLN A 28 15.52 -4.91 0.36
N GLY A 29 15.99 -5.84 1.19
CA GLY A 29 17.39 -6.29 1.18
C GLY A 29 17.90 -6.66 2.57
N SER A 30 19.14 -6.26 2.87
CA SER A 30 19.86 -6.69 4.07
C SER A 30 19.37 -6.09 5.40
N ASP A 31 18.50 -5.07 5.36
CA ASP A 31 18.05 -4.32 6.55
C ASP A 31 16.52 -4.14 6.61
N ASP A 32 15.79 -5.13 6.11
CA ASP A 32 14.32 -5.17 6.12
C ASP A 32 13.73 -5.23 7.55
N ARG A 33 14.50 -5.71 8.53
CA ARG A 33 14.06 -5.92 9.92
C ARG A 33 13.70 -4.64 10.65
N CYS A 34 14.47 -3.57 10.45
CA CYS A 34 14.26 -2.30 11.13
C CYS A 34 12.94 -1.64 10.69
N GLU A 35 12.67 -1.65 9.40
CA GLU A 35 11.46 -1.06 8.82
C GLU A 35 10.24 -1.99 8.98
N SER A 36 10.46 -3.31 8.93
CA SER A 36 9.40 -4.30 9.21
C SER A 36 8.89 -4.21 10.64
N ALA A 37 9.74 -3.83 11.61
CA ALA A 37 9.32 -3.63 12.99
C ALA A 37 8.24 -2.54 13.12
N ARG A 38 8.23 -1.57 12.20
CA ARG A 38 7.24 -0.47 12.18
C ARG A 38 5.91 -0.88 11.54
N MET A 39 5.82 -2.05 10.90
CA MET A 39 4.58 -2.47 10.24
C MET A 39 3.40 -2.55 11.22
N ALA A 40 3.62 -3.08 12.42
CA ALA A 40 2.57 -3.18 13.43
C ALA A 40 1.99 -1.79 13.79
N ASP A 41 2.87 -0.81 13.97
CA ASP A 41 2.46 0.57 14.26
C ASP A 41 1.77 1.22 13.06
N VAL A 42 2.27 1.00 11.85
CA VAL A 42 1.69 1.56 10.61
C VAL A 42 0.29 1.00 10.37
N TYR A 43 0.12 -0.31 10.41
CA TYR A 43 -1.21 -0.93 10.24
C TYR A 43 -2.15 -0.60 11.41
N GLY A 44 -1.64 -0.55 12.63
CA GLY A 44 -2.44 -0.23 13.82
C GLY A 44 -2.95 1.21 13.87
N ASN A 45 -2.24 2.15 13.26
CA ASN A 45 -2.59 3.57 13.23
C ASN A 45 -3.12 4.06 11.87
N ALA A 46 -3.32 3.16 10.90
CA ALA A 46 -3.85 3.54 9.60
C ALA A 46 -5.35 3.91 9.68
N CYS A 47 -5.77 4.96 8.95
CA CYS A 47 -7.20 5.28 8.81
C CYS A 47 -7.98 4.12 8.18
N PHE A 48 -7.38 3.46 7.18
CA PHE A 48 -7.91 2.27 6.54
C PHE A 48 -6.79 1.53 5.79
N ALA A 49 -7.03 0.27 5.44
CA ALA A 49 -6.17 -0.53 4.58
C ALA A 49 -6.88 -0.84 3.26
N ILE A 50 -6.16 -0.72 2.14
CA ILE A 50 -6.65 -1.10 0.81
C ILE A 50 -6.14 -2.53 0.51
N ILE A 51 -7.05 -3.44 0.20
CA ILE A 51 -6.72 -4.83 -0.15
C ILE A 51 -7.23 -5.12 -1.57
N ALA A 52 -6.30 -5.37 -2.50
CA ALA A 52 -6.60 -5.68 -3.91
C ALA A 52 -7.03 -7.15 -4.09
N ALA A 53 -8.17 -7.53 -3.49
CA ALA A 53 -8.60 -8.93 -3.40
C ALA A 53 -9.00 -9.59 -4.73
N ARG A 54 -9.27 -8.80 -5.79
CA ARG A 54 -9.74 -9.32 -7.09
C ARG A 54 -8.63 -9.52 -8.13
N THR A 55 -7.40 -9.12 -7.82
CA THR A 55 -6.29 -9.09 -8.78
C THR A 55 -5.25 -10.14 -8.48
N LYS A 56 -4.62 -10.72 -9.50
CA LYS A 56 -3.54 -11.69 -9.31
C LYS A 56 -2.16 -11.05 -9.37
N SER A 57 -2.05 -9.87 -10.01
CA SER A 57 -0.81 -9.13 -10.17
C SER A 57 -0.98 -7.66 -9.80
N VAL A 58 0.11 -7.07 -9.32
CA VAL A 58 0.20 -5.62 -9.04
C VAL A 58 0.05 -4.76 -10.32
N ASN A 59 0.17 -5.39 -11.49
CA ASN A 59 0.00 -4.72 -12.78
C ASN A 59 -1.45 -4.71 -13.27
N ASP A 60 -2.34 -5.52 -12.71
CA ASP A 60 -3.74 -5.63 -13.16
C ASP A 60 -4.57 -4.42 -12.72
N GLY A 61 -4.32 -3.91 -11.50
CA GLY A 61 -5.15 -2.85 -10.90
C GLY A 61 -6.50 -3.38 -10.41
N PHE A 62 -7.08 -2.71 -9.42
CA PHE A 62 -8.32 -3.18 -8.74
C PHE A 62 -9.54 -2.30 -9.03
N PHE A 63 -9.39 -1.25 -9.86
CA PHE A 63 -10.52 -0.47 -10.40
C PHE A 63 -11.07 -0.98 -11.73
N GLY A 64 -10.35 -1.90 -12.41
CA GLY A 64 -10.79 -2.50 -13.66
C GLY A 64 -11.97 -3.47 -13.50
N PRO A 65 -12.64 -3.83 -14.60
CA PRO A 65 -13.71 -4.84 -14.61
C PRO A 65 -13.25 -6.22 -14.14
#